data_AF-A0A950RS78-F1
#
_entry.id   AF-A0A950RS78-F1
#
_cell.length_a   1.000
_cell.length_b   1.000
_cell.length_c   1.000
_cell.angle_alpha   90.00
_cell.angle_beta   90.00
_cell.angle_gamma   90.00
#
_symmetry.space_group_name_H-M   'P 1'
#
loop_
_entity.id
_entity.type
_entity.pdbx_description
1 polymer ?
#
loop_
_entity_poly.entity_id
_entity_poly.type
_entity_poly.pdbx_seq_one_letter_code
_entity_poly.pdbx_strand_id
1 'polypeptide(L)'
;MARAGLAFNIRSAVYQLRIVLRGISPLIWRRLLVRSDSTVADLHRTLQVAFGWSDEHLHRFVIQRRLYGDDSLVDSRRVQLASLGLHLRERFA
;
A
#
# COMPACT_ATOMS: atom_id res chain seq x y z
N MET A 1 -13.44 -22.11 -23.59
CA MET A 1 -14.16 -20.81 -23.72
C MET A 1 -13.83 -19.96 -22.50
N ALA A 2 -13.01 -18.94 -22.70
CA ALA A 2 -12.48 -18.08 -21.64
C ALA A 2 -13.58 -17.15 -21.12
N ARG A 3 -13.83 -17.15 -19.81
CA ARG A 3 -14.61 -16.07 -19.18
C ARG A 3 -13.70 -14.85 -19.17
N ALA A 4 -14.13 -13.80 -19.86
CA ALA A 4 -13.53 -12.49 -19.79
C ALA A 4 -13.51 -12.03 -18.33
N GLY A 5 -12.37 -12.19 -17.66
CA GLY A 5 -12.11 -11.53 -16.39
C GLY A 5 -12.11 -10.04 -16.68
N LEU A 6 -13.00 -9.31 -16.02
CA LEU A 6 -13.15 -7.86 -16.09
C LEU A 6 -11.76 -7.22 -16.14
N ALA A 7 -11.37 -6.74 -17.32
CA ALA A 7 -10.27 -5.80 -17.44
C ALA A 7 -10.74 -4.54 -16.71
N PHE A 8 -10.46 -4.46 -15.42
CA PHE A 8 -10.55 -3.21 -14.68
C PHE A 8 -9.71 -2.22 -15.49
N ASN A 9 -10.37 -1.27 -16.12
CA ASN A 9 -9.76 -0.26 -16.97
C ASN A 9 -8.69 0.45 -16.15
N ILE A 10 -7.41 0.07 -16.33
CA ILE A 10 -6.26 0.65 -15.61
C ILE A 10 -5.99 2.02 -16.22
N ARG A 11 -6.91 2.97 -16.02
CA ARG A 11 -6.52 4.37 -16.08
C ARG A 11 -5.61 4.59 -14.87
N SER A 12 -4.35 4.92 -15.11
CA SER A 12 -3.40 5.27 -14.06
C SER A 12 -4.05 6.27 -13.11
N ALA A 13 -4.43 5.81 -11.93
CA ALA A 13 -5.01 6.64 -10.89
C ALA A 13 -3.91 7.06 -9.92
N VAL A 14 -4.13 8.16 -9.20
CA VAL A 14 -3.26 8.58 -8.11
C VAL A 14 -4.05 8.42 -6.82
N TYR A 15 -3.57 7.54 -5.95
CA TYR A 15 -4.09 7.39 -4.59
C TYR A 15 -3.54 8.50 -3.71
N GLN A 16 -4.44 9.24 -3.05
CA GLN A 16 -4.06 10.14 -1.98
C GLN A 16 -4.20 9.41 -0.63
N LEU A 17 -3.09 8.96 -0.07
CA LEU A 17 -3.03 8.24 1.19
C LEU A 17 -2.74 9.20 2.34
N ARG A 18 -3.50 9.08 3.43
CA ARG A 18 -3.19 9.72 4.71
C ARG A 18 -2.56 8.69 5.63
N ILE A 19 -1.29 8.88 5.96
CA ILE A 19 -0.54 7.99 6.84
C ILE A 19 -0.40 8.62 8.20
N VAL A 20 -0.65 7.86 9.25
CA VAL A 20 -0.67 8.32 10.63
C VAL A 20 0.12 7.36 11.51
N LEU A 21 1.09 7.87 12.27
CA LEU A 21 1.75 7.09 13.31
C LEU A 21 0.86 7.02 14.54
N ARG A 22 0.51 5.80 14.95
CA ARG A 22 -0.37 5.56 16.10
C ARG A 22 0.42 5.67 17.41
N GLY A 23 -0.25 6.09 18.48
CA GLY A 23 0.33 6.10 19.83
C GLY A 23 1.31 7.25 20.12
N ILE A 24 1.42 8.24 19.24
CA ILE A 24 2.33 9.39 19.41
C ILE A 24 1.52 10.68 19.59
N SER A 25 1.97 11.53 20.52
CA SER A 25 1.49 12.91 20.69
C SER A 25 2.69 13.88 20.68
N PRO A 26 2.67 14.97 19.88
CA PRO A 26 1.60 15.35 18.94
C PRO A 26 1.49 14.39 17.75
N LEU A 27 0.33 14.38 17.09
CA LEU A 27 0.03 13.48 15.97
C LEU A 27 1.03 13.65 14.81
N ILE A 28 1.82 12.62 14.52
CA ILE A 28 2.70 12.60 13.35
C ILE A 28 1.94 11.96 12.17
N TRP A 29 1.79 12.71 11.08
CA TRP A 29 1.11 12.23 9.87
C TRP A 29 1.72 12.82 8.59
N ARG A 30 1.45 12.15 7.46
CA ARG A 30 1.85 12.57 6.11
C ARG A 30 0.72 12.33 5.11
N ARG A 31 0.64 13.16 4.06
CA ARG A 31 -0.21 12.93 2.88
C ARG A 31 0.67 12.53 1.71
N LEU A 32 0.44 11.36 1.14
CA LEU A 32 1.25 10.80 0.05
C LEU A 32 0.38 10.65 -1.20
N LEU A 33 0.94 11.01 -2.35
CA LEU A 33 0.37 10.72 -3.66
C LEU A 33 1.12 9.54 -4.24
N VAL A 34 0.44 8.42 -4.44
CA VAL A 34 1.04 7.16 -4.91
C VAL A 34 0.30 6.73 -6.17
N ARG A 35 1.04 6.32 -7.20
CA ARG A 35 0.42 5.84 -8.42
C ARG A 35 -0.26 4.50 -8.17
N SER A 36 -1.35 4.25 -8.88
CA SER A 36 -2.10 3.01 -8.72
C SER A 36 -1.35 1.77 -9.21
N ASP A 37 -0.39 1.95 -10.11
CA ASP A 37 0.50 0.90 -10.62
C ASP A 37 1.75 0.67 -9.75
N SER A 38 1.95 1.46 -8.70
CA SER A 38 2.97 1.18 -7.69
C SER A 38 2.66 -0.14 -6.96
N THR A 39 3.70 -0.87 -6.58
CA THR A 39 3.57 -2.13 -5.85
C THR A 39 3.41 -1.89 -4.34
N VAL A 40 3.01 -2.91 -3.58
CA VAL A 40 3.00 -2.85 -2.12
C VAL A 40 4.41 -2.64 -1.57
N ALA A 41 5.44 -3.21 -2.21
CA ALA A 41 6.84 -2.94 -1.88
C ALA A 41 7.25 -1.47 -2.18
N ASP A 42 6.72 -0.86 -3.24
CA ASP A 42 6.95 0.57 -3.51
C ASP A 42 6.29 1.45 -2.45
N LEU A 43 5.09 1.08 -1.99
CA LEU A 43 4.43 1.78 -0.90
C LEU A 43 5.30 1.75 0.37
N HIS A 44 5.86 0.58 0.72
CA HIS A 44 6.83 0.46 1.82
C HIS A 44 8.00 1.42 1.68
N ARG A 45 8.70 1.40 0.54
CA ARG A 45 9.82 2.33 0.29
C ARG A 45 9.40 3.80 0.37
N THR A 46 8.22 4.13 -0.12
CA THR A 46 7.66 5.49 -0.04
C THR A 46 7.47 5.92 1.43
N LEU A 47 7.00 5.00 2.29
CA LEU A 47 6.85 5.24 3.72
C LEU A 47 8.21 5.43 4.41
N GLN A 48 9.19 4.56 4.11
CA GLN A 48 10.54 4.67 4.65
C GLN A 48 11.11 6.08 4.41
N VAL A 49 11.06 6.55 3.16
CA VAL A 49 11.52 7.90 2.78
C VAL A 49 10.70 9.01 3.46
N ALA A 50 9.37 8.91 3.44
CA ALA A 50 8.49 9.97 3.95
C ALA A 50 8.60 10.21 5.47
N PHE A 51 9.02 9.17 6.21
CA PHE A 51 9.22 9.22 7.66
C PHE A 51 10.69 9.25 8.08
N GLY A 52 11.64 9.19 7.14
CA GLY A 52 13.08 9.20 7.43
C GLY A 52 13.57 7.92 8.12
N TRP A 53 12.92 6.80 7.83
CA TRP A 53 13.29 5.48 8.34
C TRP A 53 14.26 4.76 7.39
N SER A 54 15.05 3.84 7.94
CA SER A 54 16.21 3.21 7.29
C SER A 54 16.02 1.75 6.88
N ASP A 55 14.78 1.23 6.91
CA ASP A 55 14.47 -0.17 6.55
C ASP A 55 15.20 -1.24 7.40
N GLU A 56 15.53 -0.90 8.64
CA GLU A 56 16.28 -1.78 9.56
C GLU A 56 15.44 -2.87 10.22
N HIS A 57 14.11 -2.81 10.07
CA HIS A 57 13.18 -3.73 10.71
C HIS A 57 12.22 -4.35 9.72
N LEU A 58 11.81 -5.58 10.02
CA LEU A 58 10.79 -6.28 9.26
C LEU A 58 9.47 -5.51 9.28
N HIS A 59 8.76 -5.57 8.16
CA HIS A 59 7.51 -4.86 7.95
C HIS A 59 6.42 -5.79 7.41
N ARG A 60 5.17 -5.35 7.63
CA ARG A 60 3.97 -6.05 7.15
C ARG A 60 2.83 -5.06 7.00
N PHE A 61 2.08 -5.19 5.90
CA PHE A 61 0.76 -4.61 5.72
C PHE A 61 -0.31 -5.69 5.86
N VAL A 62 -1.43 -5.32 6.49
CA VAL A 62 -2.65 -6.12 6.61
C VAL A 62 -3.78 -5.40 5.87
N ILE A 63 -4.06 -5.86 4.65
CA ILE A 63 -5.05 -5.23 3.76
C ILE A 63 -6.10 -6.28 3.42
N GLN A 64 -7.37 -6.00 3.73
CA GLN A 64 -8.49 -6.92 3.48
C GLN A 64 -8.20 -8.36 3.96
N ARG A 65 -7.61 -8.47 5.17
CA ARG A 65 -7.20 -9.73 5.83
C ARG A 65 -6.07 -10.50 5.14
N ARG A 66 -5.41 -9.91 4.14
CA ARG A 66 -4.21 -10.47 3.50
C ARG A 66 -2.97 -9.78 4.03
N LEU A 67 -1.88 -10.55 4.11
CA LEU A 67 -0.58 -10.09 4.57
C LEU A 67 0.32 -9.78 3.38
N TYR A 68 1.09 -8.70 3.47
CA TYR A 68 2.11 -8.34 2.48
C TYR A 68 3.34 -7.81 3.21
N GLY A 69 4.55 -8.21 2.82
CA GLY A 69 5.78 -7.84 3.51
C GLY A 69 6.65 -9.06 3.76
N ASP A 70 7.53 -8.99 4.77
CA ASP A 70 8.62 -9.95 4.92
C ASP A 70 8.18 -11.36 5.33
N ASP A 71 7.04 -11.46 6.02
CA ASP A 71 6.45 -12.74 6.47
C ASP A 71 5.16 -13.08 5.70
N SER A 72 5.11 -12.72 4.42
CA SER A 72 3.99 -13.06 3.53
C SER A 72 4.39 -14.13 2.51
N LEU A 73 3.47 -15.05 2.25
CA LEU A 73 3.56 -15.99 1.12
C LEU A 73 3.39 -15.28 -0.24
N VAL A 74 2.94 -14.03 -0.25
CA VAL A 74 2.72 -13.22 -1.45
C VAL A 74 3.88 -12.22 -1.61
N ASP A 75 4.58 -12.29 -2.74
CA ASP A 75 5.64 -11.34 -3.09
C ASP A 75 5.05 -9.93 -3.31
N SER A 76 5.28 -9.05 -2.34
CA SER A 76 4.77 -7.66 -2.33
C SER A 76 5.30 -6.82 -3.51
N ARG A 77 6.40 -7.25 -4.15
CA ARG A 77 6.98 -6.62 -5.35
C ARG A 77 6.17 -6.88 -6.62
N ARG A 78 5.19 -7.79 -6.58
CA ARG A 78 4.34 -8.16 -7.72
C ARG A 78 2.89 -7.72 -7.56
N VAL A 79 2.53 -7.15 -6.42
CA VAL A 79 1.15 -6.76 -6.10
C VAL A 79 1.01 -5.25 -6.26
N GLN A 80 0.32 -4.80 -7.31
CA GLN A 80 0.01 -3.38 -7.52
C GLN A 80 -1.10 -2.90 -6.58
N LEU A 81 -1.05 -1.64 -6.15
CA LEU A 81 -2.10 -1.05 -5.31
C LEU A 81 -3.48 -1.08 -5.97
N ALA A 82 -3.55 -0.89 -7.30
CA ALA A 82 -4.79 -1.02 -8.07
C ALA A 82 -5.47 -2.38 -7.90
N SER A 83 -4.68 -3.45 -7.77
CA SER A 83 -5.19 -4.82 -7.66
C SER A 83 -5.82 -5.13 -6.29
N LEU A 84 -5.57 -4.28 -5.29
CA LEU A 84 -6.11 -4.43 -3.94
C LEU A 84 -7.58 -3.99 -3.86
N GLY A 85 -8.11 -3.31 -4.88
CA GLY A 85 -9.50 -2.87 -4.91
C GLY A 85 -9.85 -1.91 -3.77
N LEU A 86 -8.90 -1.05 -3.36
CA LEU A 86 -9.07 -0.13 -2.24
C LEU A 86 -10.24 0.84 -2.48
N HIS A 87 -11.06 1.03 -1.45
CA HIS A 87 -12.16 1.99 -1.46
C HIS A 87 -11.73 3.35 -0.88
N LEU A 88 -12.41 4.42 -1.30
CA LEU A 88 -12.18 5.75 -0.75
C LEU A 88 -12.42 5.75 0.77
N ARG A 89 -11.44 6.26 1.54
CA ARG A 89 -11.43 6.29 3.02
C ARG A 89 -11.29 4.92 3.70
N GLU A 90 -11.01 3.85 2.95
CA GLU A 90 -10.63 2.57 3.54
C GLU A 90 -9.37 2.74 4.42
N ARG A 91 -9.34 2.04 5.54
CA ARG A 91 -8.23 2.05 6.50
C ARG A 91 -7.64 0.66 6.56
N PHE A 92 -6.32 0.58 6.46
CA PHE A 92 -5.56 -0.63 6.72
C PHE A 92 -4.40 -0.30 7.65
N ALA A 93 -3.78 -1.35 8.21
CA ALA A 93 -2.67 -1.26 9.15
C ALA A 93 -1.43 -1.93 8.56
#